data_AF-A0A7C3YZ94-F1
#
_entry.id   AF-A0A7C3YZ94-F1
#
_cell.length_a   1.000
_cell.length_b   1.000
_cell.length_c   1.000
_cell.angle_alpha   90.00
_cell.angle_beta   90.00
_cell.angle_gamma   90.00
#
_symmetry.space_group_name_H-M   'P 1'
#
loop_
_entity.id
_entity.type
_entity.pdbx_description
1 polymer ?
#
loop_
_entity_poly.entity_id
_entity_poly.type
_entity_poly.pdbx_seq_one_letter_code
_entity_poly.pdbx_strand_id
1 'polypeptide(L)' 'PTREFCEGRCYLCSVSHVKAAIVFPLASGFTDKLHGEDVIEIVAPVKLKDALSLADGDEIVITVERPWKT' A
#
# COMPACT_ATOMS: atom_id res chain seq x y z
N PRO A 1 17.37 4.09 8.35
CA PRO A 1 16.79 2.89 9.01
C PRO A 1 17.42 2.70 10.40
N THR A 2 16.65 2.22 11.37
CA THR A 2 17.11 1.85 12.73
C THR A 2 16.70 0.40 13.01
N ARG A 3 16.96 -0.11 14.23
CA ARG A 3 16.53 -1.47 14.61
C ARG A 3 15.01 -1.66 14.50
N GLU A 4 14.25 -0.60 14.74
CA GLU A 4 12.78 -0.62 14.78
C GLU A 4 12.13 -0.13 13.47
N PHE A 5 12.89 0.57 12.62
CA PHE A 5 12.40 1.17 11.38
C PHE A 5 13.21 0.69 10.18
N CYS A 6 12.55 0.04 9.23
CA CYS A 6 13.16 -0.41 7.98
C CYS A 6 13.05 0.65 6.87
N GLU A 7 13.78 0.44 5.78
CA GLU A 7 13.52 1.13 4.53
C GLU A 7 12.24 0.57 3.88
N GLY A 8 11.62 1.35 2.99
CA GLY A 8 10.45 0.91 2.25
C GLY A 8 10.43 1.49 0.85
N ARG A 9 9.80 0.77 -0.09
CA ARG A 9 9.48 1.28 -1.42
C ARG A 9 8.05 1.77 -1.44
N CYS A 10 7.85 2.97 -1.96
CA CYS A 10 6.53 3.56 -2.11
C CYS A 10 6.21 3.75 -3.59
N TYR A 11 5.02 3.33 -4.00
CA TYR A 11 4.52 3.50 -5.36
C TYR A 11 3.26 4.36 -5.30
N LEU A 12 3.29 5.50 -5.99
CA LEU A 12 2.14 6.41 -6.03
C LEU A 12 0.97 5.75 -6.75
N CYS A 13 -0.22 5.85 -6.15
CA CYS A 13 -1.44 5.26 -6.71
C CYS A 13 -2.68 6.08 -6.35
N SER A 14 -3.82 5.62 -6.85
CA SER A 14 -5.13 6.10 -6.41
C SER A 14 -6.08 4.94 -6.20
N VAL A 15 -6.91 5.04 -5.15
CA VAL A 15 -8.05 4.18 -4.89
C VAL A 15 -9.30 5.00 -5.14
N SER A 16 -10.03 4.72 -6.22
CA SER A 16 -11.09 5.61 -6.72
C SER A 16 -10.57 7.06 -6.90
N HIS A 17 -11.14 8.03 -6.18
CA HIS A 17 -10.77 9.44 -6.22
C HIS A 17 -9.74 9.83 -5.14
N VAL A 18 -9.30 8.89 -4.30
CA VAL A 18 -8.38 9.15 -3.19
C VAL A 18 -6.94 8.88 -3.63
N LYS A 19 -6.06 9.88 -3.46
CA LYS A 19 -4.61 9.70 -3.63
C LYS A 19 -4.04 8.84 -2.51
N ALA A 20 -3.20 7.89 -2.87
CA ALA A 20 -2.65 6.89 -1.95
C ALA A 20 -1.24 6.47 -2.38
N ALA A 21 -0.61 5.62 -1.59
CA ALA A 21 0.61 4.93 -1.97
C ALA A 21 0.54 3.46 -1.58
N ILE A 22 1.04 2.58 -2.44
CA ILE A 22 1.39 1.20 -2.06
C ILE A 22 2.73 1.25 -1.35
N VAL A 23 2.84 0.59 -0.19
CA VAL A 23 4.06 0.56 0.62
C VAL A 23 4.57 -0.87 0.72
N PHE A 24 5.85 -1.07 0.41
CA PHE A 24 6.54 -2.35 0.55
C PHE A 24 7.73 -2.19 1.50
N PRO A 25 7.64 -2.71 2.73
CA PRO A 25 8.77 -2.73 3.67
C PRO A 25 9.92 -3.59 3.14
N LEU A 26 11.16 -3.09 3.22
CA LEU A 26 12.38 -3.82 2.88
C LEU A 26 13.03 -4.35 4.17
N ALA A 27 12.30 -5.18 4.91
CA ALA A 27 12.77 -5.80 6.15
C ALA A 27 12.92 -7.32 5.97
N SER A 28 14.00 -7.90 6.51
CA SER A 28 14.24 -9.35 6.46
C SER A 28 13.16 -10.18 7.16
N GLY A 29 12.41 -9.58 8.10
CA GLY A 29 11.28 -10.21 8.78
C GLY A 29 9.95 -10.07 8.04
N PHE A 30 9.87 -9.20 7.02
CA PHE A 30 8.70 -9.07 6.17
C PHE A 30 8.81 -10.10 5.04
N THR A 31 8.41 -11.33 5.37
CA THR A 31 8.51 -12.50 4.49
C THR A 31 7.12 -13.01 4.14
N ASP A 32 7.05 -13.90 3.13
CA ASP A 32 5.80 -14.50 2.65
C ASP A 32 5.07 -15.34 3.73
N LYS A 33 5.78 -15.67 4.83
CA LYS A 33 5.20 -16.33 6.01
C LYS A 33 4.40 -15.38 6.91
N LEU A 34 4.67 -14.08 6.85
CA LEU A 34 4.01 -13.05 7.63
C LEU A 34 2.90 -12.36 6.81
N HIS A 35 3.22 -11.99 5.58
CA HIS A 35 2.28 -11.43 4.61
C HIS A 35 2.42 -12.24 3.32
N GLY A 36 1.35 -12.93 2.90
CA GLY A 36 1.38 -13.67 1.65
C GLY A 36 1.70 -12.75 0.46
N GLU A 37 2.31 -13.30 -0.58
CA GLU A 37 2.74 -12.55 -1.78
C GLU A 37 1.58 -11.78 -2.45
N ASP A 38 0.35 -12.24 -2.25
CA ASP A 38 -0.88 -11.64 -2.79
C ASP A 38 -1.48 -10.53 -1.90
N VAL A 39 -0.81 -10.16 -0.80
CA VAL A 39 -1.24 -9.11 0.13
C VAL A 39 -0.36 -7.88 -0.04
N ILE A 40 -1.01 -6.74 -0.30
CA ILE A 40 -0.33 -5.43 -0.42
C ILE A 40 -0.79 -4.48 0.69
N GLU A 41 0.08 -3.57 1.11
CA GLU A 41 -0.26 -2.50 2.05
C GLU A 41 -0.47 -1.17 1.33
N ILE A 42 -1.53 -0.45 1.70
CA ILE A 42 -1.90 0.84 1.11
C ILE A 42 -2.06 1.87 2.22
N VAL A 43 -1.44 3.04 2.04
CA VAL A 43 -1.61 4.21 2.91
C VAL A 43 -2.23 5.37 2.15
N ALA A 44 -3.07 6.14 2.84
CA ALA A 44 -3.79 7.28 2.28
C ALA A 44 -3.95 8.38 3.36
N PRO A 45 -4.18 9.65 2.98
CA PRO A 45 -4.40 10.74 3.93
C PRO A 45 -5.78 10.69 4.62
N VAL A 46 -6.57 9.65 4.36
CA VAL A 46 -7.91 9.44 4.93
C VAL A 46 -8.08 7.96 5.30
N LYS A 47 -9.01 7.68 6.21
CA LYS A 47 -9.41 6.31 6.53
C LYS A 47 -10.26 5.74 5.38
N LEU A 48 -9.63 4.97 4.50
CA LEU A 48 -10.23 4.48 3.25
C LEU A 48 -11.55 3.73 3.46
N LYS A 49 -11.65 2.88 4.49
CA LYS A 49 -12.90 2.16 4.81
C LYS A 49 -14.07 3.11 5.04
N ASP A 50 -13.85 4.23 5.74
CA ASP A 50 -14.91 5.20 6.01
C ASP A 50 -15.19 6.05 4.76
N ALA A 51 -14.14 6.55 4.11
CA ALA A 51 -14.24 7.43 2.95
C ALA A 51 -14.91 6.78 1.73
N LEU A 52 -14.73 5.46 1.57
CA LEU A 52 -15.25 4.68 0.45
C LEU A 52 -16.32 3.67 0.89
N SER A 53 -16.71 3.68 2.18
CA SER A 53 -17.69 2.76 2.77
C SER A 53 -17.36 1.28 2.51
N LEU A 54 -16.08 0.90 2.65
CA LEU A 54 -15.59 -0.44 2.38
C LEU A 54 -15.70 -1.37 3.60
N ALA A 55 -16.04 -2.63 3.34
CA ALA A 55 -16.00 -3.75 4.25
C ALA A 55 -14.89 -4.75 3.86
N ASP A 56 -14.57 -5.67 4.77
CA ASP A 56 -13.67 -6.77 4.44
C ASP A 56 -14.32 -7.70 3.41
N GLY A 57 -13.58 -8.04 2.36
CA GLY A 57 -14.07 -8.83 1.23
C GLY A 57 -14.55 -8.01 0.02
N ASP A 58 -14.63 -6.68 0.14
CA ASP A 58 -14.98 -5.82 -0.99
C ASP A 58 -13.87 -5.81 -2.06
N GLU A 59 -14.28 -5.87 -3.31
CA GLU A 59 -13.38 -5.69 -4.45
C GLU A 59 -13.19 -4.20 -4.75
N ILE A 60 -11.93 -3.79 -4.92
CA ILE A 60 -11.56 -2.43 -5.26
C ILE A 60 -10.59 -2.41 -6.45
N VAL A 61 -10.59 -1.30 -7.18
CA VAL A 61 -9.62 -1.05 -8.25
C VAL A 61 -8.61 -0.01 -7.79
N ILE A 62 -7.33 -0.35 -7.94
CA ILE A 62 -6.21 0.53 -7.64
C ILE A 62 -5.52 0.88 -8.95
N THR A 63 -5.36 2.18 -9.19
CA THR A 63 -4.59 2.67 -10.35
C THR A 63 -3.20 3.06 -9.88
N VAL A 64 -2.19 2.33 -10.33
CA VAL A 64 -0.79 2.66 -10.04
C VAL A 64 -0.30 3.69 -11.06
N GLU A 65 0.26 4.79 -10.59
CA GLU A 65 0.85 5.80 -11.47
C GLU A 65 2.15 5.25 -12.05
N ARG A 66 2.35 5.42 -13.36
CA ARG A 66 3.63 5.04 -13.97
C ARG A 66 4.72 5.94 -13.37
N PRO A 67 5.90 5.40 -13.05
CA PRO A 67 7.02 6.23 -12.63
C PRO A 67 7.29 7.27 -13.72
N TRP A 68 7.52 8.52 -13.31
CA TRP A 68 8.02 9.56 -14.20
C TRP A 68 9.30 9.03 -14.86
N LYS A 69 9.28 8.85 -16.17
CA LYS A 69 10.52 8.62 -16.93
C LYS A 69 11.31 9.94 -16.87
N THR A 70 12.34 9.98 -16.05
CA THR A 70 13.44 10.96 -16.19
C THR A 70 14.30 10.59 -17.39
#